data_AF-A0A0S2FI09-F1
#
_entry.id   AF-A0A0S2FI09-F1
#
_cell.length_a   1.000
_cell.length_b   1.000
_cell.length_c   1.000
_cell.angle_alpha   90.00
_cell.angle_beta   90.00
_cell.angle_gamma   90.00
#
_symmetry.space_group_name_H-M   'P 1'
#
loop_
_entity.id
_entity.type
_entity.pdbx_description
1 polymer ?
#
loop_
_entity_poly.entity_id
_entity_poly.type
_entity_poly.pdbx_seq_one_letter_code
_entity_poly.pdbx_strand_id
1 'polypeptide(L)'
;MLLMCGAKATIGKEFNEANLSQLQIGQTTLAEAAKLLGRPADDSQVGQSGAVGHTWTYIQSKSSIWTGNVSSSAKSVMLAFNTDGTFQRIFTLQGIALQPEDMRRLVAEPAAAHAASP
;
A
#
# COMPACT_ATOMS: atom_id res chain seq x y z
N MET A 1 10.75 39.61 -15.28
CA MET A 1 10.54 38.83 -14.04
C MET A 1 10.30 37.40 -14.46
N LEU A 2 11.31 36.54 -14.31
CA LEU A 2 11.26 35.14 -14.75
C LEU A 2 10.58 34.32 -13.64
N LEU A 3 9.36 33.82 -13.88
CA LEU A 3 8.76 32.82 -12.97
C LEU A 3 9.54 31.52 -13.12
N MET A 4 10.43 31.21 -12.18
CA MET A 4 11.18 29.95 -12.17
C MET A 4 10.41 28.88 -11.40
N CYS A 5 9.92 27.91 -12.15
CA CYS A 5 9.12 26.77 -11.71
C CYS A 5 9.93 25.82 -10.81
N GLY A 6 9.40 25.44 -9.65
CA GLY A 6 9.90 24.30 -8.90
C GLY A 6 9.67 22.98 -9.65
N ALA A 7 10.61 22.04 -9.56
CA ALA A 7 10.46 20.71 -10.14
C ALA A 7 9.75 19.79 -9.14
N LYS A 8 8.65 19.16 -9.58
CA LYS A 8 7.98 18.07 -8.85
C LYS A 8 8.23 16.77 -9.60
N ALA A 9 8.80 15.78 -8.92
CA ALA A 9 8.93 14.43 -9.45
C ALA A 9 8.02 13.50 -8.64
N THR A 10 7.24 12.68 -9.34
CA THR A 10 6.40 11.65 -8.73
C THR A 10 6.78 10.30 -9.32
N ILE A 11 7.04 9.31 -8.46
CA ILE A 11 7.25 7.92 -8.86
C ILE A 11 6.03 7.12 -8.39
N GLY A 12 5.45 6.34 -9.31
CA GLY A 12 4.18 5.64 -9.07
C GLY A 12 2.96 6.57 -9.12
N LYS A 13 1.78 5.98 -8.94
CA LYS A 13 0.51 6.71 -8.81
C LYS A 13 0.06 6.68 -7.36
N GLU A 14 -0.55 7.77 -6.92
CA GLU A 14 -1.17 7.83 -5.60
C GLU A 14 -2.26 6.75 -5.49
N PHE A 15 -2.35 6.10 -4.34
CA PHE A 15 -3.35 5.10 -4.02
C PHE A 15 -4.04 5.51 -2.71
N ASN A 16 -5.28 5.03 -2.52
CA ASN A 16 -6.09 5.37 -1.36
C ASN A 16 -5.73 4.47 -0.16
N GLU A 17 -4.78 4.91 0.65
CA GLU A 17 -4.33 4.20 1.85
C GLU A 17 -5.40 4.12 2.95
N ALA A 18 -6.36 5.05 2.99
CA ALA A 18 -7.43 5.04 4.00
C ALA A 18 -8.37 3.84 3.83
N ASN A 19 -8.46 3.29 2.61
CA ASN A 19 -9.27 2.11 2.32
C ASN A 19 -8.58 0.79 2.66
N LEU A 20 -7.33 0.80 3.15
CA LEU A 20 -6.65 -0.42 3.60
C LEU A 20 -7.40 -1.12 4.75
N SER A 21 -8.09 -0.35 5.60
CA SER A 21 -8.96 -0.89 6.67
C SER A 21 -10.15 -1.67 6.13
N GLN A 22 -10.53 -1.49 4.87
CA GLN A 22 -11.66 -2.22 4.26
C GLN A 22 -11.26 -3.59 3.73
N LEU A 23 -9.96 -3.92 3.70
CA LEU A 23 -9.48 -5.24 3.30
C LEU A 23 -10.00 -6.29 4.29
N GLN A 24 -10.54 -7.39 3.77
CA GLN A 24 -11.07 -8.51 4.54
C GLN A 24 -10.22 -9.75 4.27
N ILE A 25 -9.68 -10.32 5.35
CA ILE A 25 -8.83 -11.50 5.29
C ILE A 25 -9.66 -12.70 4.85
N GLY A 26 -9.12 -13.49 3.91
CA GLY A 26 -9.78 -14.65 3.33
C GLY A 26 -10.93 -14.33 2.37
N GLN A 27 -11.23 -13.05 2.12
CA GLN A 27 -12.36 -12.62 1.28
C GLN A 27 -11.91 -11.70 0.15
N THR A 28 -11.19 -10.63 0.47
CA THR A 28 -10.85 -9.61 -0.53
C THR A 28 -9.94 -10.19 -1.61
N THR A 29 -10.37 -10.10 -2.86
CA THR A 29 -9.56 -10.51 -4.02
C THR A 29 -8.60 -9.40 -4.44
N LEU A 30 -7.60 -9.73 -5.27
CA LEU A 30 -6.70 -8.72 -5.85
C LEU A 30 -7.46 -7.63 -6.62
N ALA A 31 -8.51 -8.00 -7.36
CA ALA A 31 -9.30 -7.05 -8.13
C ALA A 31 -10.07 -6.08 -7.22
N GLU A 32 -10.60 -6.57 -6.11
CA GLU A 32 -11.26 -5.74 -5.10
C GLU A 32 -10.26 -4.84 -4.36
N ALA A 33 -9.09 -5.37 -3.99
CA ALA A 33 -8.02 -4.55 -3.41
C ALA A 33 -7.60 -3.43 -4.37
N ALA A 34 -7.45 -3.71 -5.66
CA ALA A 34 -7.15 -2.69 -6.67
C ALA A 34 -8.27 -1.63 -6.78
N LYS A 35 -9.55 -2.02 -6.66
CA LYS A 35 -10.68 -1.07 -6.62
C LYS A 35 -10.65 -0.22 -5.36
N LEU A 36 -10.43 -0.82 -4.19
CA LEU A 36 -10.34 -0.12 -2.91
C LEU A 36 -9.20 0.90 -2.89
N LEU A 37 -8.03 0.51 -3.40
CA LEU A 37 -6.86 1.37 -3.49
C LEU A 37 -6.92 2.35 -4.68
N GLY A 38 -7.95 2.23 -5.52
CA GLY A 38 -8.20 3.09 -6.68
C GLY A 38 -7.27 2.85 -7.86
N ARG A 39 -6.42 1.82 -7.81
CA ARG A 39 -5.48 1.49 -8.89
C ARG A 39 -4.92 0.05 -8.80
N PRO A 40 -4.45 -0.52 -9.93
CA PRO A 40 -3.71 -1.78 -9.90
C PRO A 40 -2.36 -1.65 -9.20
N ALA A 41 -1.86 -2.78 -8.70
CA ALA A 41 -0.53 -2.89 -8.12
C ALA A 41 0.56 -2.53 -9.14
N ASP A 42 1.67 -2.02 -8.64
CA ASP A 42 2.86 -1.69 -9.44
C ASP A 42 3.69 -2.92 -9.78
N ASP A 43 3.78 -3.86 -8.84
CA ASP A 43 4.58 -5.07 -8.97
C ASP A 43 3.89 -6.25 -8.28
N SER A 44 4.30 -7.45 -8.67
CA SER A 44 3.86 -8.72 -8.10
C SER A 44 5.03 -9.66 -7.89
N GLN A 45 5.13 -10.27 -6.71
CA GLN A 45 6.22 -11.16 -6.34
C GLN A 45 5.67 -12.45 -5.74
N VAL A 46 6.13 -13.60 -6.23
CA VAL A 46 5.74 -14.90 -5.69
C VAL A 46 6.66 -15.24 -4.50
N GLY A 47 6.06 -15.46 -3.33
CA GLY A 47 6.77 -15.89 -2.13
C GLY A 47 7.09 -17.38 -2.15
N GLN A 48 7.98 -17.81 -1.26
CA GLN A 48 8.40 -19.23 -1.16
C GLN A 48 7.24 -20.19 -0.86
N SER A 49 6.18 -19.72 -0.19
CA SER A 49 4.98 -20.51 0.12
C SER A 49 3.99 -20.61 -1.06
N GLY A 50 4.28 -19.99 -2.20
CA GLY A 50 3.34 -19.86 -3.32
C GLY A 50 2.33 -18.71 -3.18
N ALA A 51 2.30 -18.02 -2.02
CA ALA A 51 1.54 -16.79 -1.85
C ALA A 51 2.11 -15.69 -2.76
N VAL A 52 1.24 -14.80 -3.26
CA VAL A 52 1.64 -13.71 -4.16
C VAL A 52 1.52 -12.37 -3.43
N GLY A 53 2.64 -11.65 -3.34
CA GLY A 53 2.70 -10.28 -2.84
C GLY A 53 2.45 -9.29 -3.97
N HIS A 54 1.58 -8.32 -3.75
CA HIS A 54 1.32 -7.21 -4.66
C HIS A 54 1.65 -5.88 -4.00
N THR A 55 2.38 -5.03 -4.71
CA THR A 55 2.94 -3.80 -4.15
C THR A 55 2.30 -2.57 -4.75
N TRP A 56 1.94 -1.60 -3.90
CA TRP A 56 1.59 -0.24 -4.30
C TRP A 56 2.60 0.71 -3.70
N THR A 57 3.22 1.52 -4.53
CA THR A 57 4.19 2.53 -4.10
C THR A 57 3.83 3.90 -4.70
N TYR A 58 3.99 4.92 -3.87
CA TYR A 58 3.87 6.31 -4.27
C TYR A 58 4.97 7.12 -3.60
N ILE A 59 5.82 7.76 -4.40
CA ILE A 59 6.89 8.63 -3.93
C ILE A 59 6.68 10.00 -4.56
N GLN A 60 6.62 11.02 -3.72
CA GLN A 60 6.54 12.41 -4.14
C GLN A 60 7.76 13.16 -3.64
N SER A 61 8.52 13.72 -4.58
CA SER A 61 9.66 14.58 -4.31
C SER A 61 9.36 16.01 -4.76
N LYS A 62 9.61 16.96 -3.88
CA LYS A 62 9.53 18.39 -4.15
C LYS A 62 10.90 19.00 -3.91
N SER A 63 11.46 19.62 -4.95
CA SER A 63 12.73 20.34 -4.86
C SER A 63 12.51 21.82 -5.11
N SER A 64 12.98 22.66 -4.18
CA SER A 64 13.01 24.11 -4.32
C SER A 64 14.43 24.54 -4.65
N ILE A 65 14.62 25.06 -5.86
CA ILE A 65 15.94 25.51 -6.36
C ILE A 65 16.43 26.74 -5.55
N TRP A 66 15.52 27.55 -5.01
CA TRP A 66 15.86 28.78 -4.27
C TRP A 66 16.33 28.51 -2.83
N THR A 67 15.69 27.59 -2.13
CA THR A 67 16.00 27.31 -0.72
C THR A 67 17.01 26.18 -0.55
N GLY A 68 17.39 25.49 -1.64
CA GLY A 68 18.18 24.26 -1.59
C GLY A 68 17.45 23.10 -0.91
N ASN A 69 16.19 23.28 -0.48
CA ASN A 69 15.44 22.25 0.22
C ASN A 69 14.87 21.23 -0.76
N VAL A 70 15.16 19.97 -0.48
CA VAL A 70 14.52 18.80 -1.08
C VAL A 70 13.70 18.14 0.01
N SER A 71 12.43 17.89 -0.27
CA SER A 71 11.56 17.08 0.58
C SER A 71 11.05 15.90 -0.23
N SER A 72 11.09 14.71 0.37
CA SER A 72 10.58 13.48 -0.22
C SER A 72 9.64 12.81 0.76
N SER A 73 8.51 12.35 0.27
CA SER A 73 7.57 11.51 1.01
C SER A 73 7.31 10.26 0.19
N ALA A 74 7.40 9.10 0.83
CA ALA A 74 7.16 7.81 0.21
C ALA A 74 6.14 7.05 1.05
N LYS A 75 5.13 6.49 0.38
CA LYS A 75 4.22 5.50 0.95
C LYS A 75 4.28 4.22 0.13
N SER A 76 4.37 3.08 0.79
CA SER A 76 4.39 1.77 0.16
C SER A 76 3.63 0.75 0.99
N VAL A 77 2.87 -0.10 0.32
CA VAL A 77 2.17 -1.22 0.93
C VAL A 77 2.35 -2.47 0.08
N MET A 78 2.63 -3.58 0.73
CA MET A 78 2.66 -4.90 0.11
C MET A 78 1.58 -5.77 0.72
N LEU A 79 0.63 -6.20 -0.12
CA LEU A 79 -0.46 -7.09 0.26
C LEU A 79 -0.12 -8.51 -0.18
N ALA A 80 -0.14 -9.45 0.76
CA ALA A 80 0.02 -10.87 0.46
C ALA A 80 -1.35 -11.50 0.19
N PHE A 81 -1.43 -12.31 -0.86
CA PHE A 81 -2.59 -13.09 -1.23
C PHE A 81 -2.25 -14.58 -1.19
N ASN A 82 -3.19 -15.36 -0.68
CA ASN A 82 -3.12 -16.82 -0.67
C ASN A 82 -3.16 -17.37 -2.10
N THR A 83 -2.85 -18.66 -2.24
CA THR A 83 -2.90 -19.37 -3.53
C THR A 83 -4.31 -19.46 -4.13
N ASP A 84 -5.35 -19.29 -3.32
CA ASP A 84 -6.74 -19.18 -3.75
C ASP A 84 -7.12 -17.77 -4.26
N GLY A 85 -6.19 -16.81 -4.21
CA GLY A 85 -6.39 -15.44 -4.66
C GLY A 85 -7.02 -14.50 -3.62
N THR A 86 -7.23 -14.97 -2.38
CA THR A 86 -7.79 -14.16 -1.30
C THR A 86 -6.72 -13.44 -0.51
N PHE A 87 -7.07 -12.26 0.01
CA PHE A 87 -6.18 -11.44 0.81
C PHE A 87 -5.83 -12.14 2.12
N GLN A 88 -4.54 -12.25 2.39
CA GLN A 88 -4.03 -12.91 3.59
C GLN A 88 -3.67 -11.90 4.67
N ARG A 89 -2.82 -10.93 4.31
CA ARG A 89 -2.30 -9.91 5.24
C ARG A 89 -1.59 -8.78 4.52
N ILE A 90 -1.36 -7.68 5.23
CA ILE A 90 -0.37 -6.69 4.85
C ILE A 90 1.01 -7.22 5.27
N PHE A 91 1.89 -7.43 4.30
CA PHE A 91 3.25 -7.91 4.53
C PHE A 91 4.23 -6.78 4.83
N THR A 92 4.04 -5.62 4.20
CA THR A 92 4.88 -4.44 4.42
C THR A 92 4.00 -3.20 4.38
N LEU A 93 4.25 -2.28 5.31
CA LEU A 93 3.58 -1.00 5.40
C LEU A 93 4.62 0.08 5.73
N GLN A 94 4.77 1.06 4.85
CA GLN A 94 5.76 2.14 5.01
C GLN A 94 5.11 3.47 4.68
N GLY A 95 5.34 4.47 5.54
CA GLY A 95 4.80 5.82 5.33
C GLY A 95 3.27 5.92 5.39
N ILE A 96 2.59 4.93 5.98
CA ILE A 96 1.13 4.87 6.11
C ILE A 96 0.79 4.61 7.58
N ALA A 97 -0.17 5.39 8.10
CA ALA A 97 -0.74 5.17 9.42
C ALA A 97 -2.03 4.36 9.29
N LEU A 98 -2.14 3.27 10.07
CA LEU A 98 -3.38 2.52 10.26
C LEU A 98 -3.82 2.69 11.71
N GLN A 99 -5.13 2.58 11.95
CA GLN A 99 -5.65 2.51 13.31
C GLN A 99 -5.09 1.27 14.03
N PRO A 100 -4.87 1.32 15.36
CA PRO A 100 -4.28 0.19 16.10
C PRO A 100 -5.03 -1.13 15.90
N GLU A 101 -6.35 -1.09 15.83
CA GLU A 101 -7.21 -2.26 15.57
C GLU A 101 -6.97 -2.88 14.19
N ASP A 102 -6.83 -2.05 13.16
CA ASP A 102 -6.54 -2.49 11.79
C ASP A 102 -5.10 -2.97 11.65
N MET A 103 -4.16 -2.30 12.32
CA MET A 103 -2.76 -2.74 12.39
C MET A 103 -2.69 -4.15 12.98
N ARG A 104 -3.41 -4.40 14.08
CA ARG A 104 -3.47 -5.72 14.69
C ARG A 104 -4.11 -6.75 13.76
N ARG A 105 -5.26 -6.41 13.17
CA ARG A 105 -6.02 -7.31 12.30
C ARG A 105 -5.28 -7.67 11.01
N LEU A 106 -4.69 -6.68 10.34
CA LEU A 106 -4.17 -6.83 8.99
C LEU A 106 -2.67 -7.14 8.93
N VAL A 107 -1.92 -6.84 9.99
CA VAL A 107 -0.45 -7.00 10.04
C VAL A 107 -0.03 -8.02 11.09
N ALA A 108 -0.40 -7.80 12.35
CA ALA A 108 0.17 -8.54 13.48
C ALA A 108 -0.47 -9.92 13.71
N GLU A 109 -1.79 -10.02 13.66
CA GLU A 109 -2.56 -11.22 14.01
C GLU A 109 -3.60 -11.61 12.94
N PRO A 110 -3.20 -11.76 11.66
CA PRO A 110 -4.15 -12.00 10.57
C PRO A 110 -4.88 -13.35 10.69
N ALA A 111 -4.24 -14.38 11.24
CA ALA A 111 -4.85 -15.70 11.42
C ALA A 111 -5.99 -15.68 12.46
N ALA A 112 -5.86 -14.88 13.53
CA ALA A 112 -6.90 -14.75 14.55
C ALA A 112 -8.13 -14.01 14.00
N ALA A 113 -7.92 -13.01 13.15
CA ALA A 113 -8.98 -12.29 12.48
C ALA A 113 -9.76 -13.16 11.47
N HIS A 114 -9.05 -14.03 10.74
CA HIS A 114 -9.71 -14.98 9.84
C HIS A 114 -10.59 -15.97 10.62
N ALA A 115 -10.11 -16.52 11.74
CA ALA A 115 -10.85 -17.48 12.55
C ALA A 115 -12.07 -16.87 13.29
N ALA A 116 -12.08 -15.54 13.48
CA ALA A 116 -13.19 -14.81 14.09
C ALA A 116 -14.28 -14.38 13.10
N SER A 117 -14.08 -14.60 11.79
CA SER A 117 -15.08 -14.30 10.76
C SER A 117 -16.02 -15.52 10.63
N PRO A 118 -17.33 -15.38 10.93
CA PRO A 118 -18.30 -16.48 10.96
C PRO A 118 -18.61 -17.07 9.58
#